data_AF-A0A699T3U9-F1
#
_entry.id   AF-A0A699T3U9-F1
#
_cell.length_a   1.000
_cell.length_b   1.000
_cell.length_c   1.000
_cell.angle_alpha   90.00
_cell.angle_beta   90.00
_cell.angle_gamma   90.00
#
_symmetry.space_group_name_H-M   'P 1'
#
loop_
_entity.id
_entity.type
_entity.pdbx_description
1 polymer ?
#
loop_
_entity_poly.entity_id
_entity_poly.type
_entity_poly.pdbx_seq_one_letter_code
_entity_poly.pdbx_strand_id
1 'polypeptide(L)'
;PNEFESAHIIFLGDYCDHGPHTRQVLDFLISLPSKHPKQSHVFLAGNHDFAFAAFVGALPPPPKGAEFCATWDRYKSLEEDEGWYKGDGYENMHVQGRRWGGLFKELWHPNNSSIYTSRSTFTSYGFPHGSPDFIKEFPIEHKKFLANMAWIHEEDDVCMNTAQGTKRCKLIAV
;
A
#
# COMPACT_ATOMS: atom_id res chain seq x y z
N PRO A 1 18.18 26.16 1.18
CA PRO A 1 18.78 25.13 2.06
C PRO A 1 17.99 24.88 3.35
N ASN A 2 17.48 25.93 4.01
CA ASN A 2 16.68 25.82 5.25
C ASN A 2 15.25 25.27 5.01
N GLU A 3 14.63 25.63 3.88
CA GLU A 3 13.25 25.22 3.55
C GLU A 3 13.08 23.70 3.40
N PHE A 4 14.10 23.00 2.89
CA PHE A 4 14.06 21.54 2.80
C PHE A 4 14.15 20.89 4.18
N GLU A 5 14.96 21.45 5.09
CA GLU A 5 15.19 20.89 6.42
C GLU A 5 13.92 20.88 7.27
N SER A 6 13.05 21.87 7.07
CA SER A 6 11.75 22.00 7.75
C SER A 6 10.55 21.69 6.84
N ALA A 7 10.75 20.99 5.73
CA ALA A 7 9.70 20.73 4.76
C ALA A 7 8.61 19.82 5.32
N HIS A 8 7.38 20.06 4.86
CA HIS A 8 6.27 19.13 4.97
C HIS A 8 6.21 18.29 3.69
N ILE A 9 6.38 16.97 3.82
CA ILE A 9 6.52 16.04 2.69
C ILE A 9 5.37 15.06 2.71
N ILE A 10 4.54 15.10 1.66
CA ILE A 10 3.42 14.20 1.47
C ILE A 10 3.77 13.23 0.35
N PHE A 11 3.85 11.94 0.68
CA PHE A 11 3.95 10.84 -0.27
C PHE A 11 2.55 10.38 -0.67
N LEU A 12 2.31 10.26 -1.98
CA LEU A 12 0.97 10.10 -2.55
C LEU A 12 0.54 8.63 -2.77
N GLY A 13 1.20 7.66 -2.13
CA GLY A 13 0.87 6.24 -2.25
C GLY A 13 1.54 5.51 -3.41
N ASP A 14 1.14 4.25 -3.56
CA ASP A 14 1.62 3.22 -4.48
C ASP A 14 3.14 2.98 -4.37
N TYR A 15 3.59 2.63 -3.16
CA TYR A 15 4.98 2.33 -2.85
C TYR A 15 5.38 0.90 -3.25
N CYS A 16 4.41 0.01 -3.39
CA CYS A 16 4.61 -1.39 -3.78
C CYS A 16 4.27 -1.67 -5.25
N ASP A 17 4.55 -2.91 -5.67
CA ASP A 17 4.35 -3.48 -6.99
C ASP A 17 5.16 -2.80 -8.11
N HIS A 18 5.06 -3.35 -9.33
CA HIS A 18 5.74 -2.94 -10.57
C HIS A 18 7.28 -2.93 -10.52
N GLY A 19 7.89 -2.11 -9.65
CA GLY A 19 9.33 -2.01 -9.44
C GLY A 19 9.89 -3.17 -8.60
N PRO A 20 11.21 -3.47 -8.72
CA PRO A 20 11.84 -4.65 -8.09
C PRO A 20 12.24 -4.48 -6.62
N HIS A 21 12.08 -3.29 -6.04
CA HIS A 21 12.72 -2.91 -4.76
C HIS A 21 11.73 -2.40 -3.70
N THR A 22 10.50 -2.93 -3.66
CA THR A 22 9.50 -2.52 -2.66
C THR A 22 10.02 -2.57 -1.23
N ARG A 23 10.75 -3.63 -0.84
CA ARG A 23 11.36 -3.73 0.48
C ARG A 23 12.24 -2.51 0.80
N GLN A 24 13.15 -2.16 -0.11
CA GLN A 24 14.06 -1.04 0.05
C GLN A 24 13.34 0.31 0.03
N VAL A 25 12.25 0.44 -0.72
CA VAL A 25 11.39 1.63 -0.69
C VAL A 25 10.80 1.80 0.71
N LEU A 26 10.22 0.75 1.29
CA LEU A 26 9.68 0.85 2.65
C LEU A 26 10.78 1.11 3.70
N ASP A 27 11.94 0.44 3.60
CA ASP A 27 13.10 0.74 4.45
C ASP A 27 13.49 2.22 4.38
N PHE A 28 13.50 2.80 3.17
CA PHE A 28 13.81 4.21 2.95
C PHE A 28 12.77 5.13 3.59
N LEU A 29 11.48 4.91 3.33
CA LEU A 29 10.39 5.75 3.87
C LEU A 29 10.37 5.72 5.40
N ILE A 30 10.51 4.54 6.00
CA ILE A 30 10.58 4.35 7.46
C ILE A 30 11.78 5.10 8.07
N SER A 31 12.89 5.23 7.33
CA SER A 31 14.08 5.93 7.81
C SER A 31 13.99 7.47 7.75
N LEU A 32 13.00 8.04 7.04
CA LEU A 32 12.93 9.50 6.83
C LEU A 32 12.77 10.30 8.11
N PRO A 33 11.90 9.93 9.08
CA PRO A 33 11.75 10.71 10.31
C PRO A 33 13.03 10.79 11.14
N SER A 34 13.85 9.73 11.15
CA SER A 34 15.11 9.72 11.89
C SER A 34 16.23 10.46 11.14
N LYS A 35 16.27 10.37 9.81
CA LYS A 35 17.24 11.10 8.96
C LYS A 35 16.95 12.60 8.90
N HIS A 36 15.68 13.00 8.98
CA HIS A 36 15.24 14.38 8.84
C HIS A 36 14.24 14.75 9.95
N PRO A 37 14.69 14.86 11.21
CA PRO A 37 13.80 15.04 12.37
C PRO A 37 13.07 16.39 12.44
N LYS A 38 13.46 17.36 11.59
CA LYS A 38 12.79 18.66 11.47
C LYS A 38 11.74 18.71 10.35
N GLN A 39 11.67 17.67 9.51
CA GLN A 39 10.62 17.52 8.52
C GLN A 39 9.38 16.89 9.16
N SER A 40 8.25 17.06 8.49
CA SER A 40 7.06 16.23 8.72
C SER A 40 6.81 15.35 7.50
N HIS A 41 6.47 14.09 7.73
CA HIS A 41 6.25 13.11 6.67
C HIS A 41 4.85 12.53 6.79
N VAL A 42 4.10 12.59 5.68
CA VAL A 42 2.79 11.97 5.52
C VAL A 42 2.90 10.91 4.44
N PHE A 43 2.39 9.71 4.72
CA PHE A 43 2.38 8.60 3.79
C PHE A 43 0.93 8.22 3.50
N LEU A 44 0.45 8.54 2.30
CA LEU A 44 -0.87 8.11 1.87
C LEU A 44 -0.87 6.64 1.46
N ALA A 45 -2.00 5.97 1.65
CA ALA A 45 -2.24 4.63 1.17
C ALA A 45 -2.75 4.69 -0.27
N GLY A 46 -1.92 4.30 -1.23
CA GLY A 46 -2.39 4.04 -2.59
C GLY A 46 -3.23 2.75 -2.64
N ASN A 47 -3.90 2.52 -3.77
CA ASN A 47 -4.69 1.30 -3.93
C ASN A 47 -3.82 0.03 -3.93
N HIS A 48 -2.56 0.14 -4.38
CA HIS A 48 -1.60 -0.96 -4.30
C HIS A 48 -1.22 -1.24 -2.84
N ASP A 49 -0.88 -0.20 -2.08
CA ASP A 49 -0.45 -0.37 -0.68
C ASP A 49 -1.59 -0.88 0.21
N PHE A 50 -2.83 -0.44 -0.03
CA PHE A 50 -4.00 -0.95 0.67
C PHE A 50 -4.21 -2.45 0.39
N ALA A 51 -4.08 -2.87 -0.86
CA ALA A 51 -4.23 -4.26 -1.25
C ALA A 51 -3.09 -5.12 -0.66
N PHE A 52 -1.86 -4.60 -0.65
CA PHE A 52 -0.73 -5.23 0.01
C PHE A 52 -0.92 -5.34 1.53
N ALA A 53 -1.34 -4.25 2.19
CA ALA A 53 -1.66 -4.21 3.62
C ALA A 53 -2.76 -5.23 3.99
N ALA A 54 -3.77 -5.40 3.14
CA ALA A 54 -4.77 -6.45 3.29
C ALA A 54 -4.17 -7.84 3.24
N PHE A 55 -3.26 -8.11 2.29
CA PHE A 55 -2.64 -9.42 2.13
C PHE A 55 -1.77 -9.80 3.34
N VAL A 56 -0.96 -8.87 3.85
CA VAL A 56 -0.08 -9.13 5.02
C VAL A 56 -0.79 -8.99 6.37
N GLY A 57 -2.11 -8.76 6.36
CA GLY A 57 -2.94 -8.61 7.56
C GLY A 57 -2.55 -7.40 8.40
N ALA A 58 -2.23 -6.27 7.77
CA ALA A 58 -1.93 -4.98 8.40
C ALA A 58 -3.17 -4.08 8.57
N LEU A 59 -4.28 -4.41 7.91
CA LEU A 59 -5.52 -3.66 8.07
C LEU A 59 -6.08 -3.80 9.50
N PRO A 60 -6.73 -2.74 10.03
CA PRO A 60 -7.51 -2.87 11.26
C PRO A 60 -8.66 -3.87 11.05
N PRO A 61 -9.17 -4.48 12.13
CA PRO A 61 -10.35 -5.33 12.03
C PRO A 61 -11.52 -4.55 11.41
N PRO A 62 -12.40 -5.25 10.67
CA PRO A 62 -13.59 -4.62 10.11
C PRO A 62 -14.46 -4.01 11.23
N PRO A 63 -15.32 -3.01 10.90
CA PRO A 63 -16.27 -2.46 11.85
C PRO A 63 -17.11 -3.56 12.52
N LYS A 64 -17.54 -3.31 13.76
CA LYS A 64 -18.30 -4.30 14.54
C LYS A 64 -19.48 -4.86 13.74
N GLY A 65 -19.51 -6.19 13.57
CA GLY A 65 -20.57 -6.90 12.85
C GLY A 65 -20.33 -7.04 11.34
N ALA A 66 -19.23 -6.51 10.82
CA ALA A 66 -18.75 -6.79 9.47
C ALA A 66 -17.60 -7.79 9.49
N GLU A 67 -17.45 -8.52 8.41
CA GLU A 67 -16.35 -9.47 8.17
C GLU A 67 -15.64 -9.08 6.88
N PHE A 68 -14.35 -9.38 6.75
CA PHE A 68 -13.62 -9.09 5.52
C PHE A 68 -14.22 -9.81 4.30
N CYS A 69 -14.82 -10.98 4.49
CA CYS A 69 -15.47 -11.73 3.43
C CYS A 69 -16.67 -11.02 2.80
N ALA A 70 -17.32 -10.10 3.52
CA ALA A 70 -18.39 -9.27 2.97
C ALA A 70 -17.92 -8.37 1.80
N THR A 71 -16.60 -8.16 1.67
CA THR A 71 -16.03 -7.36 0.58
C THR A 71 -15.90 -8.13 -0.74
N TRP A 72 -16.08 -9.45 -0.72
CA TRP A 72 -15.84 -10.32 -1.88
C TRP A 72 -16.94 -10.23 -2.93
N ASP A 73 -18.20 -10.07 -2.52
CA ASP A 73 -19.38 -10.18 -3.40
C ASP A 73 -19.32 -9.25 -4.61
N ARG A 74 -18.80 -8.03 -4.42
CA ARG A 74 -18.66 -7.04 -5.49
C ARG A 74 -17.80 -7.53 -6.66
N TYR A 75 -16.82 -8.40 -6.40
CA TYR A 75 -15.86 -8.86 -7.40
C TYR A 75 -15.94 -10.36 -7.65
N LYS A 76 -16.93 -11.06 -7.09
CA LYS A 76 -17.00 -12.52 -7.06
C LYS A 76 -16.92 -13.16 -8.46
N SER A 77 -17.47 -12.50 -9.48
CA SER A 77 -17.41 -12.95 -10.87
C SER A 77 -15.99 -12.99 -11.46
N LEU A 78 -15.03 -12.29 -10.85
CA LEU A 78 -13.63 -12.23 -11.29
C LEU A 78 -12.73 -13.22 -10.55
N GLU A 79 -13.24 -13.92 -9.52
CA GLU A 79 -12.40 -14.78 -8.65
C GLU A 79 -11.68 -15.87 -9.42
N GLU A 80 -12.36 -16.47 -10.40
CA GLU A 80 -11.81 -17.51 -11.24
C GLU A 80 -10.73 -16.97 -12.18
N ASP A 81 -11.02 -15.89 -12.92
CA ASP A 81 -10.10 -15.33 -13.91
C ASP A 81 -8.83 -14.76 -13.25
N GLU A 82 -9.01 -13.97 -12.19
CA GLU A 82 -7.91 -13.36 -11.44
C GLU A 82 -7.16 -14.36 -10.53
N GLY A 83 -7.71 -15.56 -10.36
CA GLY A 83 -7.15 -16.63 -9.53
C GLY A 83 -6.81 -16.16 -8.11
N TRP A 84 -7.81 -15.63 -7.40
CA TRP A 84 -7.62 -15.03 -6.07
C TRP A 84 -6.88 -15.95 -5.11
N TYR A 85 -6.11 -15.35 -4.20
CA TYR A 85 -5.42 -16.07 -3.14
C TYR A 85 -6.42 -16.90 -2.30
N LYS A 86 -6.05 -18.16 -2.07
CA LYS A 86 -6.79 -19.17 -1.29
C LYS A 86 -5.89 -19.93 -0.31
N GLY A 87 -4.70 -19.40 -0.02
CA GLY A 87 -3.80 -19.97 0.98
C GLY A 87 -4.15 -19.54 2.40
N ASP A 88 -3.37 -19.96 3.39
CA ASP A 88 -3.64 -19.77 4.82
C ASP A 88 -4.13 -18.35 5.17
N GLY A 89 -5.28 -18.26 5.85
CA GLY A 89 -5.84 -17.01 6.36
C GLY A 89 -6.65 -16.19 5.34
N TYR A 90 -6.84 -16.69 4.11
CA TYR A 90 -7.62 -15.97 3.09
C TYR A 90 -9.08 -15.71 3.53
N GLU A 91 -9.65 -16.52 4.42
CA GLU A 91 -11.01 -16.40 4.93
C GLU A 91 -11.24 -15.08 5.67
N ASN A 92 -10.19 -14.57 6.32
CA ASN A 92 -10.18 -13.32 7.06
C ASN A 92 -9.44 -12.20 6.30
N MET A 93 -9.46 -12.25 4.96
CA MET A 93 -8.74 -11.30 4.11
C MET A 93 -9.69 -10.45 3.27
N HIS A 94 -9.46 -9.14 3.23
CA HIS A 94 -10.19 -8.23 2.36
C HIS A 94 -10.01 -8.63 0.88
N VAL A 95 -11.03 -8.41 0.04
CA VAL A 95 -11.01 -8.83 -1.38
C VAL A 95 -9.77 -8.33 -2.11
N GLN A 96 -9.33 -7.10 -1.85
CA GLN A 96 -8.15 -6.54 -2.50
C GLN A 96 -6.85 -7.27 -2.11
N GLY A 97 -6.73 -7.76 -0.87
CA GLY A 97 -5.60 -8.62 -0.49
C GLY A 97 -5.63 -9.95 -1.24
N ARG A 98 -6.82 -10.54 -1.40
CA ARG A 98 -6.99 -11.78 -2.16
C ARG A 98 -6.65 -11.59 -3.64
N ARG A 99 -7.04 -10.47 -4.23
CA ARG A 99 -6.70 -10.07 -5.61
C ARG A 99 -5.21 -9.78 -5.76
N TRP A 100 -4.60 -9.12 -4.78
CA TRP A 100 -3.17 -8.77 -4.78
C TRP A 100 -2.28 -10.00 -4.65
N GLY A 101 -2.64 -10.97 -3.81
CA GLY A 101 -1.93 -12.25 -3.70
C GLY A 101 -2.33 -13.30 -4.75
N GLY A 102 -3.29 -12.97 -5.63
CA GLY A 102 -3.83 -13.87 -6.64
C GLY A 102 -2.86 -14.14 -7.80
N LEU A 103 -3.15 -15.15 -8.61
CA LEU A 103 -2.36 -15.54 -9.78
C LEU A 103 -3.31 -15.85 -10.93
N PHE A 104 -3.21 -15.09 -12.03
CA PHE A 104 -4.04 -15.34 -13.20
C PHE A 104 -3.95 -16.79 -13.68
N LYS A 105 -5.11 -17.37 -14.01
CA LYS A 105 -5.19 -18.75 -14.53
C LYS A 105 -4.55 -18.91 -15.90
N GLU A 106 -4.63 -17.88 -16.74
CA GLU A 106 -4.04 -17.86 -18.07
C GLU A 106 -2.86 -16.89 -18.12
N LEU A 107 -1.79 -17.26 -18.85
CA LEU A 107 -0.51 -16.54 -18.96
C LEU A 107 -0.59 -15.16 -19.67
N TRP A 108 -1.80 -14.58 -19.81
CA TRP A 108 -2.03 -13.32 -20.52
C TRP A 108 -1.42 -12.09 -19.83
N HIS A 109 -1.02 -12.20 -18.56
CA HIS A 109 -0.38 -11.09 -17.86
C HIS A 109 1.15 -11.14 -17.96
N PRO A 110 1.79 -10.05 -18.42
CA PRO A 110 3.24 -9.94 -18.37
C PRO A 110 3.67 -10.13 -16.91
N ASN A 111 4.61 -11.06 -16.70
CA ASN A 111 5.20 -11.45 -15.41
C ASN A 111 4.47 -12.52 -14.59
N ASN A 112 3.45 -13.22 -15.11
CA ASN A 112 2.79 -14.33 -14.38
C ASN A 112 2.38 -13.89 -12.95
N SER A 113 1.69 -12.76 -12.85
CA SER A 113 1.49 -12.03 -11.59
C SER A 113 0.01 -11.94 -11.24
N SER A 114 -0.32 -11.16 -10.21
CA SER A 114 -1.69 -10.77 -9.88
C SER A 114 -2.18 -9.61 -10.77
N ILE A 115 -3.46 -9.23 -10.63
CA ILE A 115 -4.03 -8.01 -11.22
C ILE A 115 -3.31 -6.73 -10.77
N TYR A 116 -2.62 -6.77 -9.63
CA TYR A 116 -1.82 -5.68 -9.08
C TYR A 116 -0.36 -5.70 -9.55
N THR A 117 0.05 -6.69 -10.35
CA THR A 117 1.45 -6.88 -10.76
C THR A 117 2.41 -7.09 -9.57
N SER A 118 1.92 -7.72 -8.48
CA SER A 118 2.60 -7.76 -7.18
C SER A 118 3.79 -8.71 -7.03
N ARG A 119 4.07 -9.57 -8.02
CA ARG A 119 5.21 -10.50 -8.00
C ARG A 119 6.55 -9.83 -7.64
N SER A 120 6.78 -8.59 -8.11
CA SER A 120 8.02 -7.88 -7.80
C SER A 120 8.13 -7.54 -6.32
N THR A 121 7.02 -7.25 -5.65
CA THR A 121 6.99 -7.05 -4.20
C THR A 121 7.36 -8.33 -3.46
N PHE A 122 6.71 -9.47 -3.74
CA PHE A 122 7.09 -10.76 -3.14
C PHE A 122 8.60 -11.04 -3.31
N THR A 123 9.09 -10.91 -4.56
CA THR A 123 10.50 -11.13 -4.89
C THR A 123 11.43 -10.19 -4.13
N SER A 124 11.05 -8.92 -3.92
CA SER A 124 11.87 -7.95 -3.16
C SER A 124 12.07 -8.34 -1.69
N TYR A 125 11.16 -9.15 -1.13
CA TYR A 125 11.30 -9.73 0.20
C TYR A 125 11.94 -11.13 0.19
N GLY A 126 12.24 -11.69 -0.98
CA GLY A 126 12.85 -13.01 -1.11
C GLY A 126 11.84 -14.17 -1.16
N PHE A 127 10.56 -13.89 -1.38
CA PHE A 127 9.52 -14.92 -1.43
C PHE A 127 9.02 -15.17 -2.85
N PRO A 128 8.64 -16.42 -3.18
CA PRO A 128 7.82 -16.69 -4.36
C PRO A 128 6.48 -15.94 -4.28
N HIS A 129 5.95 -15.54 -5.44
CA HIS A 129 4.64 -14.93 -5.55
C HIS A 129 3.55 -15.80 -4.91
N GLY A 130 2.69 -15.18 -4.08
CA GLY A 130 1.59 -15.87 -3.41
C GLY A 130 2.03 -16.82 -2.27
N SER A 131 3.29 -16.79 -1.83
CA SER A 131 3.73 -17.65 -0.72
C SER A 131 3.03 -17.27 0.60
N PRO A 132 2.44 -18.23 1.35
CA PRO A 132 1.90 -17.98 2.69
C PRO A 132 2.99 -17.63 3.71
N ASP A 133 4.23 -18.08 3.50
CA ASP A 133 5.34 -17.79 4.42
C ASP A 133 5.71 -16.31 4.40
N PHE A 134 5.40 -15.61 3.30
CA PHE A 134 5.61 -14.16 3.23
C PHE A 134 4.82 -13.41 4.32
N ILE A 135 3.61 -13.86 4.65
CA ILE A 135 2.79 -13.23 5.70
C ILE A 135 3.42 -13.47 7.09
N LYS A 136 3.95 -14.67 7.32
CA LYS A 136 4.53 -15.09 8.60
C LYS A 136 5.85 -14.39 8.89
N GLU A 137 6.67 -14.21 7.86
CA GLU A 137 8.00 -13.62 7.94
C GLU A 137 8.01 -12.11 7.65
N PHE A 138 6.85 -11.50 7.44
CA PHE A 138 6.75 -10.08 7.09
C PHE A 138 7.33 -9.18 8.19
N PRO A 139 8.29 -8.28 7.89
CA PRO A 139 8.92 -7.45 8.91
C PRO A 139 7.91 -6.59 9.68
N ILE A 140 7.97 -6.65 11.01
CA ILE A 140 7.01 -5.97 11.89
C ILE A 140 6.98 -4.45 11.68
N GLU A 141 8.13 -3.83 11.40
CA GLU A 141 8.22 -2.39 11.13
C GLU A 141 7.56 -2.00 9.82
N HIS A 142 7.63 -2.86 8.79
CA HIS A 142 6.94 -2.63 7.52
C HIS A 142 5.43 -2.83 7.69
N LYS A 143 5.04 -3.82 8.50
CA LYS A 143 3.63 -4.03 8.86
C LYS A 143 3.04 -2.82 9.58
N LYS A 144 3.78 -2.25 10.53
CA LYS A 144 3.40 -1.01 11.23
C LYS A 144 3.31 0.17 10.26
N PHE A 145 4.26 0.31 9.33
CA PHE A 145 4.23 1.37 8.33
C PHE A 145 2.93 1.32 7.51
N LEU A 146 2.61 0.14 6.94
CA LEU A 146 1.37 -0.05 6.17
C LEU A 146 0.10 0.20 7.01
N ALA A 147 0.10 -0.21 8.27
CA ALA A 147 -1.04 0.01 9.17
C ALA A 147 -1.27 1.49 9.51
N ASN A 148 -0.24 2.33 9.40
CA ASN A 148 -0.27 3.74 9.79
C ASN A 148 -0.43 4.70 8.60
N MET A 149 -0.54 4.20 7.36
CA MET A 149 -0.76 5.07 6.19
C MET A 149 -2.12 5.76 6.28
N ALA A 150 -2.16 7.04 5.90
CA ALA A 150 -3.39 7.81 5.87
C ALA A 150 -4.14 7.57 4.55
N TRP A 151 -5.46 7.57 4.58
CA TRP A 151 -6.26 7.55 3.34
C TRP A 151 -6.49 8.96 2.80
N ILE A 152 -6.52 9.94 3.70
CA ILE A 152 -6.72 11.35 3.38
C ILE A 152 -5.82 12.14 4.32
N HIS A 153 -5.22 13.21 3.78
CA HIS A 153 -4.52 14.21 4.57
C HIS A 153 -5.00 15.60 4.17
N GLU A 154 -5.29 16.42 5.18
CA GLU A 154 -5.82 17.78 5.02
C GLU A 154 -4.86 18.77 5.68
N GLU A 155 -4.51 19.82 4.94
CA GLU A 155 -3.72 20.95 5.42
C GLU A 155 -4.50 22.25 5.21
N ASP A 156 -4.64 23.02 6.28
CA ASP A 156 -5.47 24.22 6.24
C ASP A 156 -4.80 25.40 5.54
N ASP A 157 -3.47 25.45 5.51
CA ASP A 157 -2.77 26.68 5.15
C ASP A 157 -1.41 26.48 4.46
N VAL A 158 -1.47 26.21 3.14
CA VAL A 158 -0.30 26.05 2.27
C VAL A 158 -0.09 27.24 1.33
N CYS A 159 1.16 27.58 1.02
CA CYS A 159 1.50 28.59 0.01
C CYS A 159 1.58 27.96 -1.39
N MET A 160 0.89 28.53 -2.37
CA MET A 160 0.98 28.13 -3.77
C MET A 160 1.24 29.34 -4.66
N ASN A 161 2.27 29.25 -5.51
CA ASN A 161 2.57 30.29 -6.48
C ASN A 161 1.64 30.17 -7.70
N THR A 162 0.95 31.24 -8.03
CA THR A 162 0.04 31.34 -9.17
C THR A 162 0.50 32.46 -10.11
N ALA A 163 -0.10 32.55 -11.30
CA ALA A 163 0.17 33.65 -12.23
C ALA A 163 -0.15 35.05 -11.65
N GLN A 164 -0.99 35.11 -10.60
CA GLN A 164 -1.36 36.35 -9.91
C GLN A 164 -0.56 36.58 -8.61
N GLY A 165 0.49 35.78 -8.36
CA GLY A 165 1.29 35.82 -7.14
C GLY A 165 1.03 34.64 -6.20
N THR A 166 1.60 34.71 -4.99
CA THR A 166 1.47 33.65 -3.96
C THR A 166 0.11 33.72 -3.28
N LYS A 167 -0.59 32.59 -3.21
CA LYS A 167 -1.87 32.44 -2.51
C LYS A 167 -1.73 31.46 -1.35
N ARG A 168 -2.51 31.69 -0.29
CA ARG A 168 -2.73 30.75 0.82
C ARG A 168 -3.96 29.90 0.49
N CYS A 169 -3.83 28.59 0.55
CA CYS A 169 -4.84 27.63 0.14
C CYS A 169 -4.96 26.50 1.17
N LYS A 170 -6.12 25.85 1.19
CA LYS A 170 -6.25 24.51 1.76
C LYS A 170 -5.72 23.47 0.78
N LEU A 171 -5.18 22.37 1.30
CA LEU A 171 -4.74 21.22 0.52
C LEU A 171 -5.42 19.97 1.05
N ILE A 172 -5.89 19.13 0.13
CA ILE A 172 -6.38 17.79 0.40
C ILE A 172 -5.57 16.85 -0.48
N ALA A 173 -4.95 15.84 0.12
CA ALA A 173 -4.29 14.76 -0.56
C ALA A 173 -5.01 13.44 -0.24
N VAL A 174 -5.32 12.66 -1.28
CA VAL A 174 -6.08 11.40 -1.24
C VAL A 174 -5.56 10.46 -2.31
#